data_AF-A0A8J6Y2Y4-F1
#
_entry.id   AF-A0A8J6Y2Y4-F1
#
_cell.length_a   1.000
_cell.length_b   1.000
_cell.length_c   1.000
_cell.angle_alpha   90.00
_cell.angle_beta   90.00
_cell.angle_gamma   90.00
#
_symmetry.space_group_name_H-M   'P 1'
#
loop_
_entity.id
_entity.type
_entity.pdbx_description
1 polymer ?
#
loop_
_entity_poly.entity_id
_entity_poly.type
_entity_poly.pdbx_seq_one_letter_code
_entity_poly.pdbx_strand_id
1 'polypeptide(L)'
;MIGLIGILTLRAAAIGNLRSLVDVLVASAYLGGFSIWSFWYKLNYYGANLDPKASVQVEPFMPPMFGYKLVGQFDVWSYPAMGTYLFVVFGAFMLVGFWLTWREPTLDQ
;
A
#
# COMPACT_ATOMS: atom_id res chain seq x y z
N MET A 1 6.62 8.20 -4.29
CA MET A 1 6.81 7.20 -3.21
C MET A 1 7.53 5.96 -3.70
N ILE A 2 7.02 5.23 -4.71
CA ILE A 2 7.63 3.97 -5.19
C ILE A 2 9.10 4.14 -5.67
N GLY A 3 9.41 5.22 -6.40
CA GLY A 3 10.78 5.47 -6.87
C GLY A 3 11.82 5.67 -5.74
N LEU A 4 11.44 6.35 -4.65
CA LEU A 4 12.32 6.56 -3.50
C LEU A 4 12.59 5.25 -2.76
N ILE A 5 11.55 4.45 -2.53
CA ILE A 5 11.68 3.11 -1.92
C ILE A 5 12.54 2.21 -2.81
N GLY A 6 12.39 2.29 -4.13
CA GLY A 6 13.22 1.55 -5.09
C GLY A 6 14.71 1.87 -4.96
N ILE A 7 15.07 3.15 -4.90
CA ILE A 7 16.47 3.58 -4.72
C ILE A 7 17.02 3.11 -3.36
N LEU A 8 16.24 3.25 -2.28
CA LEU A 8 16.65 2.80 -0.95
C LEU A 8 16.82 1.28 -0.88
N THR A 9 15.97 0.53 -1.60
CA THR A 9 16.09 -0.93 -1.74
C THR A 9 17.37 -1.30 -2.47
N LEU A 10 17.67 -0.67 -3.61
CA LEU A 10 18.90 -0.91 -4.36
C LEU A 10 20.14 -0.59 -3.51
N ARG A 11 20.10 0.51 -2.74
CA ARG A 11 21.15 0.85 -1.77
C ARG A 11 21.30 -0.24 -0.70
N ALA A 12 20.20 -0.71 -0.12
CA ALA A 12 20.24 -1.75 0.90
C ALA A 12 20.81 -3.07 0.35
N ALA A 13 20.44 -3.43 -0.88
CA ALA A 13 20.98 -4.59 -1.59
C ALA A 13 22.48 -4.48 -1.87
N ALA A 14 22.97 -3.28 -2.21
CA ALA A 14 24.41 -3.06 -2.46
C ALA A 14 25.27 -3.08 -1.18
N ILE A 15 24.73 -2.63 -0.04
CA ILE A 15 25.46 -2.54 1.23
C ILE A 15 25.37 -3.85 2.04
N GLY A 16 24.26 -4.61 1.92
CA GLY A 16 24.09 -5.90 2.58
C GLY A 16 23.93 -5.85 4.11
N ASN A 17 23.65 -4.68 4.70
CA ASN A 17 23.54 -4.54 6.15
C ASN A 17 22.07 -4.70 6.62
N LEU A 18 21.86 -5.51 7.67
CA LEU A 18 20.56 -5.74 8.32
C LEU A 18 19.85 -4.43 8.68
N ARG A 19 20.58 -3.41 9.16
CA ARG A 19 19.99 -2.11 9.51
C ARG A 19 19.34 -1.44 8.31
N SER A 20 20.00 -1.48 7.14
CA SER A 20 19.45 -0.89 5.91
C SER A 20 18.23 -1.67 5.40
N LEU A 21 18.19 -2.99 5.61
CA LEU A 21 17.03 -3.82 5.27
C LEU A 21 15.84 -3.49 6.17
N VAL A 22 16.06 -3.37 7.48
CA VAL A 22 15.02 -2.97 8.46
C VAL A 22 14.50 -1.57 8.15
N ASP A 23 15.38 -0.61 7.85
CA ASP A 23 14.97 0.76 7.51
C ASP A 23 14.02 0.79 6.30
N VAL A 24 14.36 0.05 5.23
CA VAL A 24 13.53 -0.05 4.02
C VAL A 24 12.21 -0.76 4.31
N LEU A 25 12.23 -1.83 5.11
CA LEU A 25 11.05 -2.59 5.48
C LEU A 25 10.07 -1.75 6.30
N VAL A 26 10.56 -1.04 7.31
CA VAL A 26 9.74 -0.15 8.16
C VAL A 26 9.18 1.02 7.35
N ALA A 27 10.00 1.67 6.53
CA ALA A 27 9.55 2.77 5.66
C ALA A 27 8.46 2.29 4.69
N SER A 28 8.65 1.11 4.08
CA SER A 28 7.68 0.54 3.15
C SER A 28 6.37 0.16 3.85
N ALA A 29 6.44 -0.45 5.04
CA ALA A 29 5.27 -0.81 5.84
C ALA A 29 4.48 0.43 6.27
N TYR A 30 5.16 1.46 6.75
CA TYR A 30 4.53 2.72 7.16
C TYR A 30 3.81 3.39 5.99
N LEU A 31 4.49 3.56 4.85
CA LEU A 31 3.92 4.21 3.68
C LEU A 31 2.80 3.38 3.04
N GLY A 32 2.92 2.05 3.05
CA GLY A 32 1.87 1.13 2.62
C GLY A 32 0.62 1.23 3.50
N GLY A 33 0.79 1.16 4.82
CA GLY A 33 -0.30 1.31 5.79
C GLY A 33 -0.97 2.68 5.70
N PHE A 34 -0.18 3.75 5.63
CA PHE A 34 -0.70 5.12 5.43
C PHE A 34 -1.48 5.24 4.12
N SER A 35 -1.01 4.62 3.04
CA SER A 35 -1.70 4.65 1.75
C SER A 35 -3.07 3.96 1.85
N ILE A 36 -3.15 2.78 2.46
CA ILE A 36 -4.42 2.05 2.66
C ILE A 36 -5.37 2.87 3.53
N TRP A 37 -4.89 3.42 4.65
CA TRP A 37 -5.71 4.25 5.54
C TRP A 37 -6.20 5.51 4.83
N SER A 38 -5.33 6.23 4.12
CA SER A 38 -5.69 7.45 3.41
C SER A 38 -6.70 7.18 2.29
N PHE A 39 -6.60 6.01 1.64
CA PHE A 39 -7.57 5.57 0.64
C PHE A 39 -8.93 5.33 1.27
N TRP A 40 -8.99 4.57 2.37
CA TRP A 40 -10.23 4.34 3.12
C TRP A 40 -10.88 5.63 3.61
N TYR A 41 -10.08 6.54 4.18
CA TYR A 41 -10.55 7.83 4.65
C TYR A 41 -11.16 8.67 3.53
N LYS A 42 -10.47 8.77 2.38
CA LYS A 42 -11.00 9.50 1.21
C LYS A 42 -12.28 8.87 0.69
N LEU A 43 -12.36 7.55 0.65
CA LEU A 43 -13.54 6.83 0.19
C LEU A 43 -14.75 7.14 1.08
N ASN A 44 -14.55 7.15 2.40
CA ASN A 44 -15.59 7.53 3.35
C ASN A 44 -15.96 9.02 3.23
N TYR A 45 -14.97 9.90 3.18
CA TYR A 45 -15.18 11.35 3.16
C TYR A 45 -15.89 11.82 1.89
N TYR A 46 -15.46 11.38 0.72
CA TYR A 46 -16.08 11.75 -0.55
C TYR A 46 -17.42 11.04 -0.78
N GLY A 47 -17.61 9.86 -0.17
CA GLY A 47 -18.91 9.19 -0.14
C GLY A 47 -19.96 9.91 0.71
N ALA A 48 -19.52 10.54 1.81
CA ALA A 48 -20.39 11.30 2.71
C ALA A 48 -20.63 12.75 2.27
N ASN A 49 -19.65 13.39 1.62
CA ASN A 49 -19.69 14.81 1.23
C ASN A 49 -19.83 14.95 -0.29
N LEU A 50 -21.02 14.67 -0.79
CA LEU A 50 -21.36 14.82 -2.21
C LEU A 50 -21.68 16.29 -2.52
N ASP A 51 -21.26 16.75 -3.71
CA ASP A 51 -21.52 18.13 -4.15
C ASP A 51 -23.02 18.32 -4.44
N PRO A 52 -23.72 19.25 -3.75
CA PRO A 52 -25.14 19.51 -3.98
C PRO A 52 -25.45 20.05 -5.38
N LYS A 53 -24.45 20.52 -6.13
CA LYS A 53 -24.58 21.00 -7.51
C LYS A 53 -24.37 19.89 -8.55
N ALA A 54 -24.10 18.65 -8.14
CA ALA A 54 -23.94 17.53 -9.08
C ALA A 54 -25.23 17.27 -9.90
N SER A 55 -25.06 16.91 -11.17
CA SER A 55 -26.19 16.65 -12.07
C SER A 55 -26.99 15.39 -11.70
N VAL A 56 -26.38 14.45 -10.99
CA VAL A 56 -27.02 13.25 -10.46
C VAL A 56 -26.91 13.26 -8.95
N GLN A 57 -28.05 13.39 -8.27
CA GLN A 57 -28.12 13.34 -6.82
C GLN A 57 -28.28 11.89 -6.36
N VAL A 58 -27.34 11.44 -5.53
CA VAL A 58 -27.40 10.13 -4.87
C VAL A 58 -27.29 10.35 -3.37
N GLU A 59 -27.92 9.47 -2.59
CA GLU A 59 -27.79 9.51 -1.13
C GLU A 59 -26.33 9.25 -0.73
N PRO A 60 -25.83 9.87 0.36
CA PRO A 60 -24.50 9.61 0.88
C PRO A 60 -24.25 8.11 1.03
N PHE A 61 -23.16 7.62 0.44
CA PHE A 61 -22.85 6.20 0.42
C PHE A 61 -21.35 6.02 0.58
N MET A 62 -20.93 4.94 1.23
CA MET A 62 -19.53 4.53 1.20
C MET A 62 -19.29 3.63 -0.02
N PRO A 63 -18.39 4.01 -0.95
CA PRO A 63 -17.96 3.12 -2.02
C PRO A 63 -17.28 1.86 -1.45
N PRO A 64 -17.37 0.72 -2.15
CA PRO A 64 -16.71 -0.51 -1.71
C PRO A 64 -15.19 -0.36 -1.83
N MET A 65 -14.44 -0.76 -0.80
CA MET A 65 -12.98 -0.87 -0.89
C MET A 65 -12.56 -2.01 -1.84
N PHE A 66 -13.35 -3.08 -1.87
CA PHE A 66 -13.14 -4.27 -2.68
C PHE A 66 -14.48 -4.80 -3.18
N GLY A 67 -14.53 -5.26 -4.43
CA GLY A 67 -15.70 -5.89 -5.03
C GLY A 67 -16.59 -4.91 -5.81
N TYR A 68 -17.90 -5.18 -5.78
CA TYR A 68 -18.90 -4.51 -6.60
C TYR A 68 -20.01 -3.92 -5.72
N LYS A 69 -20.50 -2.74 -6.09
CA LYS A 69 -21.68 -2.13 -5.49
C LYS A 69 -22.41 -1.26 -6.51
N LEU A 70 -23.74 -1.38 -6.57
CA LEU A 70 -24.59 -0.47 -7.33
C LEU A 70 -24.85 0.79 -6.49
N VAL A 71 -24.64 1.97 -7.08
CA VAL A 71 -24.86 3.27 -6.46
C VAL A 71 -25.83 4.06 -7.32
N GLY A 72 -27.09 4.11 -6.91
CA GLY A 72 -28.17 4.65 -7.74
C GLY A 72 -28.31 3.84 -9.02
N GLN A 73 -27.86 4.42 -10.13
CA GLN A 73 -27.89 3.83 -11.47
C GLN A 73 -26.49 3.54 -12.04
N PHE A 74 -25.46 3.55 -11.19
CA PHE A 74 -24.07 3.31 -11.59
C PHE A 74 -23.46 2.06 -10.94
N ASP A 75 -22.76 1.30 -11.77
CA ASP A 75 -21.97 0.13 -11.37
C ASP A 75 -20.59 0.57 -10.88
N VAL A 76 -20.29 0.33 -9.59
CA VAL A 76 -18.99 0.65 -9.00
C VAL A 76 -18.21 -0.63 -8.73
N TRP A 77 -17.09 -0.79 -9.45
CA TRP A 77 -16.15 -1.89 -9.27
C TRP A 77 -14.88 -1.37 -8.60
N SER A 78 -14.36 -2.13 -7.65
CA SER A 78 -13.16 -1.76 -6.89
C SER A 78 -12.28 -2.98 -6.68
N TYR A 79 -11.18 -3.03 -7.42
CA TYR A 79 -10.17 -4.06 -7.29
C TYR A 79 -8.78 -3.44 -7.25
N PRO A 80 -7.83 -4.05 -6.52
CA PRO A 80 -6.45 -3.64 -6.56
C PRO A 80 -5.91 -3.64 -7.99
N ALA A 81 -5.19 -2.58 -8.34
CA ALA A 81 -4.45 -2.54 -9.59
C ALA A 81 -3.15 -3.35 -9.47
N MET A 82 -2.48 -3.60 -10.60
CA MET A 82 -1.20 -4.31 -10.65
C MET A 82 -0.13 -3.77 -9.69
N GLY A 83 -0.10 -2.45 -9.46
CA GLY A 83 0.84 -1.84 -8.51
C GLY A 83 0.70 -2.36 -7.08
N THR A 84 -0.52 -2.65 -6.62
CA THR A 84 -0.77 -3.21 -5.29
C THR A 84 -0.22 -4.62 -5.19
N TYR A 85 -0.45 -5.47 -6.20
CA TYR A 85 0.08 -6.83 -6.22
C TYR A 85 1.60 -6.86 -6.23
N LEU A 86 2.24 -6.01 -7.04
CA LEU A 86 3.71 -5.88 -7.07
C LEU A 86 4.27 -5.41 -5.72
N PHE A 87 3.57 -4.50 -5.04
CA PHE A 87 3.98 -4.02 -3.72
C PHE A 87 3.87 -5.12 -2.64
N VAL A 88 2.85 -5.97 -2.71
CA VAL A 88 2.71 -7.14 -1.83
C VAL A 88 3.84 -8.13 -2.06
N VAL A 89 4.17 -8.44 -3.32
CA VAL A 89 5.29 -9.32 -3.67
C VAL A 89 6.62 -8.75 -3.18
N PHE A 90 6.84 -7.45 -3.36
CA PHE A 90 8.01 -6.74 -2.83
C PHE A 90 8.11 -6.87 -1.29
N GLY A 91 7.01 -6.66 -0.57
CA GLY A 91 6.97 -6.84 0.89
C GLY A 91 7.29 -8.27 1.31
N ALA A 92 6.79 -9.27 0.57
CA ALA A 92 7.11 -10.68 0.83
C ALA A 92 8.60 -10.97 0.66
N PHE A 93 9.23 -10.47 -0.41
CA PHE A 93 10.68 -10.63 -0.59
C PHE A 93 11.50 -9.94 0.50
N MET A 94 11.09 -8.76 0.96
CA MET A 94 11.73 -8.07 2.08
C MET A 94 11.64 -8.88 3.38
N LEU A 95 10.49 -9.48 3.67
CA LEU A 95 10.31 -10.34 4.85
C LEU A 95 11.16 -11.61 4.76
N VAL A 96 11.25 -12.23 3.58
CA VAL A 96 12.13 -13.37 3.34
C VAL A 96 13.60 -12.98 3.53
N GLY A 97 14.03 -11.85 2.96
CA GLY A 97 15.39 -11.34 3.15
C GLY A 97 15.72 -11.10 4.62
N PHE A 98 14.82 -10.43 5.35
CA PHE A 98 14.97 -10.24 6.79
C PHE A 98 15.08 -11.58 7.55
N TRP A 99 14.23 -12.55 7.23
CA TRP A 99 14.22 -13.84 7.89
C TRP A 99 15.47 -14.68 7.61
N LEU A 100 16.01 -14.61 6.39
CA LEU A 100 17.26 -15.27 6.02
C LEU A 100 18.44 -14.64 6.79
N THR A 101 18.56 -13.31 6.80
CA THR A 101 19.62 -12.62 7.54
C THR A 101 19.50 -12.83 9.05
N TRP A 102 18.28 -12.95 9.60
CA TRP A 102 18.08 -13.26 11.01
C TRP A 102 18.49 -14.69 11.39
N ARG A 103 18.49 -15.62 10.43
CA ARG A 103 18.90 -17.01 10.63
C ARG A 103 20.40 -17.25 10.51
N GLU A 104 21.14 -16.31 9.95
CA GLU A 104 22.59 -16.39 9.93
C GLU A 104 23.12 -16.23 11.37
N PRO A 105 23.77 -17.25 11.96
CA PRO A 105 24.62 -17.00 13.11
C PRO A 105 25.70 -16.04 12.61
N THR A 106 25.86 -14.89 13.26
CA THR A 106 26.97 -13.97 13.00
C THR A 106 28.28 -14.75 13.10
N LEU A 107 28.76 -15.28 11.98
CA LEU A 107 30.14 -15.70 11.82
C LEU A 107 30.91 -14.40 11.77
N ASP A 108 31.49 -14.07 12.93
CA ASP A 108 32.46 -13.01 13.18
C ASP A 108 33.14 -12.53 11.88
N GLN A 109 32.88 -11.27 11.52
CA GLN A 109 33.79 -10.47 10.71
C GLN A 109 34.48 -9.46 11.62
#